data_AF-A0A7X9KMJ0-F1
#
_entry.id   AF-A0A7X9KMJ0-F1
#
_cell.length_a   1.000
_cell.length_b   1.000
_cell.length_c   1.000
_cell.angle_alpha   90.00
_cell.angle_beta   90.00
_cell.angle_gamma   90.00
#
_symmetry.space_group_name_H-M   'P 1'
#
loop_
_entity.id
_entity.type
_entity.pdbx_description
1 polymer ?
#
loop_
_entity_poly.entity_id
_entity_poly.type
_entity_poly.pdbx_seq_one_letter_code
_entity_poly.pdbx_strand_id
1 'polypeptide(L)'
;MKISSRIALAGAVLFGAAGVAGAPQAQAGGVVPGPGDGSAAVFITTSGAPGLTNGYTYNSTGGAVDVGQIDATHYWISFRAMGGGTYANAQLTVWNGASGPTIDPICTIDRTKDAGGDVTVWFQCTPFPSSPLAGTQLFVNVTNRLHPDTARVRAPGFVAVTTANPSAAGETPVNQYRSSGTGLATVARTGTGLYTVTVPGGAFAWNQGTAFATALTVSPTVDPAYTRYCNPQSWYPSGTSMIVNVGCYMGIGTAADARFSLRLVGRNHLGGTQPGGSQWVSNPTSTGYDTIAYGWNSAGATNHVRSLAPWEGTGVSHVQFNGATYAPGKVPSLLVSAYGGNQRCSLEYHGYHPADLYTNATVRCYAPVGGAGVAAGRYSVSLVQL
;
A
#
# COMPACT_ATOMS: atom_id res chain seq x y z
N MET A 1 33.90 23.72 -63.14
CA MET A 1 34.35 22.37 -62.72
C MET A 1 34.63 22.42 -61.21
N LYS A 2 34.20 21.40 -60.44
CA LYS A 2 34.02 21.29 -58.97
C LYS A 2 32.52 21.30 -58.61
N ILE A 3 31.80 20.21 -58.88
CA ILE A 3 31.68 18.94 -58.11
C ILE A 3 31.10 19.17 -56.70
N SER A 4 29.81 18.87 -56.62
CA SER A 4 28.97 18.70 -55.45
C SER A 4 29.44 17.54 -54.55
N SER A 5 29.21 17.64 -53.25
CA SER A 5 28.89 16.49 -52.39
C SER A 5 28.21 16.95 -51.11
N ARG A 6 26.92 16.62 -51.00
CA ARG A 6 26.14 16.69 -49.76
C ARG A 6 26.46 15.44 -48.95
N ILE A 7 27.02 15.61 -47.75
CA ILE A 7 27.13 14.52 -46.78
C ILE A 7 25.90 14.57 -45.90
N ALA A 8 25.03 13.57 -46.06
CA ALA A 8 23.98 13.25 -45.11
C ALA A 8 24.61 12.47 -43.95
N LEU A 9 24.64 13.06 -42.75
CA LEU A 9 24.97 12.34 -41.53
C LEU A 9 23.71 11.64 -41.02
N ALA A 10 23.59 10.34 -41.26
CA ALA A 10 22.66 9.48 -40.55
C ALA A 10 23.24 9.16 -39.17
N GLY A 11 22.78 9.88 -38.14
CA GLY A 11 23.08 9.55 -36.75
C GLY A 11 22.21 8.38 -36.29
N ALA A 12 22.75 7.17 -36.36
CA ALA A 12 22.14 6.00 -35.74
C ALA A 12 22.23 6.14 -34.21
N VAL A 13 21.10 6.38 -33.55
CA VAL A 13 20.98 6.28 -32.10
C VAL A 13 20.91 4.80 -31.75
N LEU A 14 22.05 4.23 -31.35
CA LEU A 14 22.09 2.93 -30.67
C LEU A 14 21.44 3.08 -29.29
N PHE A 15 20.20 2.61 -29.15
CA PHE A 15 19.64 2.27 -27.85
C PHE A 15 20.30 0.98 -27.37
N GLY A 16 21.43 1.12 -26.69
CA GLY A 16 22.00 0.03 -25.90
C GLY A 16 21.07 -0.26 -24.72
N ALA A 17 20.40 -1.42 -24.75
CA ALA A 17 19.78 -1.99 -23.57
C ALA A 17 20.88 -2.30 -22.55
N ALA A 18 21.11 -1.38 -21.62
CA ALA A 18 21.93 -1.64 -20.45
C ALA A 18 21.15 -2.63 -19.57
N GLY A 19 21.42 -3.93 -19.76
CA GLY A 19 21.14 -4.94 -18.76
C GLY A 19 21.88 -4.53 -17.49
N VAL A 20 21.15 -4.00 -16.52
CA VAL A 20 21.71 -3.66 -15.21
C VAL A 20 22.08 -4.99 -14.57
N ALA A 21 23.38 -5.27 -14.49
CA ALA A 21 23.90 -6.40 -13.74
C ALA A 21 23.35 -6.34 -12.32
N GLY A 22 22.71 -7.43 -11.89
CA GLY A 22 22.03 -7.51 -10.61
C GLY A 22 22.99 -7.20 -9.46
N ALA A 23 22.66 -6.17 -8.68
CA ALA A 23 23.21 -6.07 -7.33
C ALA A 23 22.78 -7.34 -6.57
N PRO A 24 23.70 -8.00 -5.84
CA PRO A 24 23.38 -9.20 -5.10
C PRO A 24 22.29 -8.88 -4.07
N GLN A 25 21.30 -9.77 -3.98
CA GLN A 25 20.32 -9.76 -2.90
C GLN A 25 21.08 -9.67 -1.58
N ALA A 26 20.72 -8.72 -0.71
CA ALA A 26 21.27 -8.64 0.63
C ALA A 26 20.76 -9.82 1.49
N GLN A 27 21.28 -11.02 1.24
CA GLN A 27 21.16 -12.19 2.10
C GLN A 27 22.43 -12.25 2.97
N ALA A 28 22.34 -11.68 4.16
CA ALA A 28 23.30 -11.92 5.24
C ALA A 28 22.51 -12.37 6.48
N GLY A 29 21.99 -13.59 6.39
CA GLY A 29 21.23 -14.27 7.45
C GLY A 29 20.65 -15.55 6.87
N GLY A 30 20.86 -16.70 7.54
CA GLY A 30 20.25 -17.96 7.11
C GLY A 30 18.72 -17.87 7.12
N VAL A 31 18.06 -18.72 6.34
CA VAL A 31 16.59 -18.80 6.34
C VAL A 31 16.13 -19.32 7.71
N VAL A 32 15.27 -18.55 8.38
CA VAL A 32 14.62 -18.93 9.65
C VAL A 32 13.11 -19.02 9.38
N PRO A 33 12.58 -20.21 9.06
CA PRO A 33 11.16 -20.37 8.76
C PRO A 33 10.27 -19.97 9.93
N GLY A 34 9.12 -19.39 9.60
CA GLY A 34 8.08 -19.08 10.56
C GLY A 34 7.28 -17.81 10.22
N PRO A 35 6.28 -17.49 11.05
CA PRO A 35 5.45 -16.31 10.88
C PRO A 35 6.30 -15.04 10.88
N GLY A 36 6.00 -14.12 9.98
CA GLY A 36 6.64 -12.82 9.95
C GLY A 36 6.00 -11.85 8.98
N ASP A 37 6.78 -10.90 8.49
CA ASP A 37 6.31 -9.86 7.60
C ASP A 37 7.12 -9.86 6.31
N GLY A 38 6.44 -9.47 5.24
CA GLY A 38 7.02 -9.40 3.91
C GLY A 38 6.57 -8.14 3.20
N SER A 39 7.42 -7.66 2.32
CA SER A 39 6.91 -6.82 1.25
C SER A 39 7.75 -6.93 0.00
N ALA A 40 7.15 -6.56 -1.12
CA ALA A 40 7.83 -6.52 -2.40
C ALA A 40 7.24 -5.46 -3.31
N ALA A 41 8.07 -4.82 -4.12
CA ALA A 41 7.60 -4.14 -5.31
C ALA A 41 7.51 -5.13 -6.49
N VAL A 42 6.33 -5.21 -7.08
CA VAL A 42 6.05 -5.99 -8.30
C VAL A 42 5.90 -5.00 -9.45
N PHE A 43 6.47 -5.31 -10.61
CA PHE A 43 6.22 -4.59 -11.86
C PHE A 43 5.59 -5.51 -12.90
N ILE A 44 4.76 -4.95 -13.79
CA ILE A 44 4.14 -5.65 -14.91
C ILE A 44 4.84 -5.19 -16.20
N THR A 45 5.47 -6.13 -16.91
CA THR A 45 6.15 -5.84 -18.17
C THR A 45 5.17 -5.51 -19.30
N THR A 46 5.70 -5.06 -20.44
CA THR A 46 4.90 -4.83 -21.66
C THR A 46 4.25 -6.09 -22.21
N SER A 47 4.80 -7.27 -21.94
CA SER A 47 4.19 -8.56 -22.28
C SER A 47 3.15 -9.03 -21.25
N GLY A 48 2.92 -8.26 -20.18
CA GLY A 48 2.02 -8.61 -19.09
C GLY A 48 2.65 -9.51 -18.02
N ALA A 49 3.86 -10.03 -18.24
CA ALA A 49 4.56 -10.86 -17.26
C ALA A 49 4.99 -10.03 -16.04
N PRO A 50 4.79 -10.52 -14.81
CA PRO A 50 5.22 -9.83 -13.60
C PRO A 50 6.71 -10.06 -13.34
N GLY A 51 7.33 -9.11 -12.66
CA GLY A 51 8.69 -9.22 -12.12
C GLY A 51 8.81 -8.50 -10.78
N LEU A 52 9.93 -8.72 -10.10
CA LEU A 52 10.25 -8.09 -8.82
C LEU A 52 11.24 -6.95 -9.04
N THR A 53 10.94 -5.76 -8.51
CA THR A 53 11.88 -4.65 -8.58
C THR A 53 13.05 -4.93 -7.63
N ASN A 54 14.27 -4.97 -8.18
CA ASN A 54 15.45 -5.30 -7.39
C ASN A 54 15.67 -4.28 -6.25
N GLY A 55 16.04 -4.77 -5.06
CA GLY A 55 16.24 -3.93 -3.87
C GLY A 55 14.96 -3.60 -3.08
N TYR A 56 13.78 -4.03 -3.57
CA TYR A 56 12.48 -3.76 -2.95
C TYR A 56 11.80 -4.99 -2.37
N THR A 57 12.53 -6.09 -2.21
CA THR A 57 12.00 -7.34 -1.67
C THR A 57 12.49 -7.55 -0.25
N TYR A 58 11.57 -7.93 0.62
CA TYR A 58 11.86 -8.33 1.98
C TYR A 58 10.98 -9.47 2.42
N ASN A 59 11.62 -10.37 3.14
CA ASN A 59 11.01 -11.48 3.81
C ASN A 59 11.74 -11.61 5.14
N SER A 60 11.04 -11.41 6.25
CA SER A 60 11.64 -11.45 7.59
C SER A 60 12.30 -12.80 7.92
N THR A 61 11.94 -13.87 7.22
CA THR A 61 12.53 -15.20 7.37
C THR A 61 13.84 -15.37 6.61
N GLY A 62 14.22 -14.41 5.75
CA GLY A 62 15.34 -14.54 4.81
C GLY A 62 15.05 -15.43 3.59
N GLY A 63 13.84 -16.01 3.51
CA GLY A 63 13.39 -16.80 2.37
C GLY A 63 13.22 -15.97 1.10
N ALA A 64 13.25 -16.65 -0.05
CA ALA A 64 13.04 -16.02 -1.36
C ALA A 64 11.64 -15.40 -1.48
N VAL A 65 11.51 -14.47 -2.42
CA VAL A 65 10.23 -13.90 -2.84
C VAL A 65 10.06 -14.24 -4.32
N ASP A 66 8.95 -14.86 -4.66
CA ASP A 66 8.62 -15.28 -6.03
C ASP A 66 7.34 -14.58 -6.49
N VAL A 67 7.26 -14.29 -7.79
CA VAL A 67 6.06 -13.70 -8.41
C VAL A 67 5.69 -14.47 -9.67
N GLY A 68 4.40 -14.53 -9.98
CA GLY A 68 3.92 -15.14 -11.20
C GLY A 68 2.56 -14.64 -11.65
N GLN A 69 2.23 -15.00 -12.89
CA GLN A 69 0.98 -14.62 -13.55
C GLN A 69 0.05 -15.83 -13.62
N ILE A 70 -1.24 -15.59 -13.47
CA ILE A 70 -2.30 -16.59 -13.69
C ILE A 70 -2.96 -16.31 -15.04
N ASP A 71 -3.36 -15.07 -15.26
CA ASP A 71 -3.89 -14.57 -16.53
C ASP A 71 -3.55 -13.09 -16.72
N ALA A 72 -4.11 -12.44 -17.74
CA ALA A 72 -3.81 -11.06 -18.10
C ALA A 72 -4.09 -10.02 -16.99
N THR A 73 -4.87 -10.36 -15.96
CA THR A 73 -5.23 -9.45 -14.86
C THR A 73 -4.94 -10.03 -13.48
N HIS A 74 -4.72 -11.34 -13.35
CA HIS A 74 -4.47 -12.01 -12.08
C HIS A 74 -3.02 -12.44 -11.91
N TYR A 75 -2.50 -12.17 -10.72
CA TYR A 75 -1.11 -12.36 -10.34
C TYR A 75 -1.02 -12.99 -8.95
N TRP A 76 0.14 -13.54 -8.63
CA TRP A 76 0.46 -13.98 -7.29
C TRP A 76 1.87 -13.58 -6.91
N ILE A 77 2.08 -13.39 -5.61
CA ILE A 77 3.39 -13.25 -5.00
C ILE A 77 3.50 -14.16 -3.78
N SER A 78 4.62 -14.87 -3.65
CA SER A 78 4.87 -15.83 -2.57
C SER A 78 6.11 -15.44 -1.79
N PHE A 79 5.97 -15.39 -0.46
CA PHE A 79 7.06 -15.18 0.49
C PHE A 79 7.43 -16.53 1.10
N ARG A 80 8.57 -17.07 0.69
CA ARG A 80 9.00 -18.42 1.07
C ARG A 80 9.34 -18.51 2.55
N ALA A 81 9.07 -19.65 3.16
CA ALA A 81 9.35 -19.92 4.57
C ALA A 81 8.60 -19.03 5.59
N MET A 82 7.71 -18.13 5.15
CA MET A 82 6.95 -17.20 6.00
C MET A 82 5.68 -17.82 6.62
N GLY A 83 5.43 -19.12 6.44
CA GLY A 83 4.19 -19.76 6.88
C GLY A 83 4.09 -20.03 8.40
N GLY A 84 2.96 -20.62 8.80
CA GLY A 84 2.69 -21.10 10.16
C GLY A 84 2.10 -20.06 11.12
N GLY A 85 1.61 -18.93 10.60
CA GLY A 85 0.89 -17.94 11.37
C GLY A 85 -0.56 -18.35 11.58
N THR A 86 -1.24 -17.74 12.55
CA THR A 86 -2.70 -17.89 12.73
C THR A 86 -3.47 -16.78 12.02
N TYR A 87 -2.76 -15.83 11.42
CA TYR A 87 -3.32 -14.67 10.74
C TYR A 87 -2.45 -14.26 9.55
N ALA A 88 -3.02 -14.20 8.34
CA ALA A 88 -2.37 -13.62 7.18
C ALA A 88 -3.18 -12.45 6.58
N ASN A 89 -2.49 -11.35 6.26
CA ASN A 89 -3.11 -10.15 5.71
C ASN A 89 -2.22 -9.43 4.71
N ALA A 90 -2.83 -8.95 3.64
CA ALA A 90 -2.15 -8.15 2.64
C ALA A 90 -2.76 -6.76 2.50
N GLN A 91 -1.94 -5.81 2.07
CA GLN A 91 -2.31 -4.48 1.63
C GLN A 91 -1.56 -4.16 0.32
N LEU A 92 -2.23 -3.47 -0.59
CA LEU A 92 -1.67 -3.11 -1.89
C LEU A 92 -1.54 -1.59 -2.00
N THR A 93 -0.50 -1.12 -2.68
CA THR A 93 -0.37 0.29 -3.07
C THR A 93 0.21 0.36 -4.45
N VAL A 94 -0.50 1.02 -5.36
CA VAL A 94 0.02 1.22 -6.71
C VAL A 94 1.13 2.27 -6.67
N TRP A 95 2.20 1.96 -7.40
CA TRP A 95 3.33 2.84 -7.63
C TRP A 95 3.41 3.13 -9.13
N ASN A 96 2.93 4.31 -9.49
CA ASN A 96 3.05 4.85 -10.83
C ASN A 96 4.31 5.71 -10.85
N GLY A 97 5.47 5.08 -11.05
CA GLY A 97 6.72 5.80 -11.29
C GLY A 97 6.60 6.75 -12.50
N ALA A 98 7.68 7.48 -12.82
CA ALA A 98 7.69 8.38 -13.99
C ALA A 98 7.37 7.69 -15.33
N SER A 99 7.50 6.37 -15.41
CA SER A 99 7.16 5.51 -16.55
C SER A 99 5.85 4.72 -16.40
N GLY A 100 5.11 4.93 -15.30
CA GLY A 100 3.82 4.29 -15.04
C GLY A 100 2.71 4.86 -15.93
N PRO A 101 1.55 4.18 -16.01
CA PRO A 101 0.42 4.67 -16.78
C PRO A 101 -0.06 6.03 -16.25
N THR A 102 -0.51 6.90 -17.16
CA THR A 102 -1.05 8.24 -16.82
C THR A 102 -2.30 8.16 -15.93
N ILE A 103 -2.91 6.97 -15.82
CA ILE A 103 -4.05 6.70 -14.96
C ILE A 103 -3.85 5.38 -14.20
N ASP A 104 -4.22 5.42 -12.93
CA ASP A 104 -3.99 4.38 -11.94
C ASP A 104 -4.87 3.14 -12.20
N PRO A 105 -4.32 1.95 -12.48
CA PRO A 105 -5.11 0.72 -12.48
C PRO A 105 -5.67 0.46 -11.08
N ILE A 106 -6.75 -0.30 -11.01
CA ILE A 106 -7.34 -0.70 -9.73
C ILE A 106 -6.84 -2.10 -9.41
N CYS A 107 -6.02 -2.22 -8.37
CA CYS A 107 -5.56 -3.51 -7.87
C CYS A 107 -6.29 -3.92 -6.59
N THR A 108 -6.81 -5.14 -6.56
CA THR A 108 -7.58 -5.74 -5.46
C THR A 108 -6.98 -7.06 -5.02
N ILE A 109 -7.24 -7.47 -3.78
CA ILE A 109 -6.74 -8.73 -3.23
C ILE A 109 -7.76 -9.83 -3.46
N ASP A 110 -7.40 -10.90 -4.16
CA ASP A 110 -8.30 -12.07 -4.30
C ASP A 110 -8.37 -12.83 -2.99
N ARG A 111 -7.18 -13.16 -2.46
CA ARG A 111 -7.00 -13.88 -1.21
C ARG A 111 -5.55 -13.81 -0.76
N THR A 112 -5.34 -14.01 0.53
CA THR A 112 -4.03 -14.30 1.13
C THR A 112 -4.11 -15.69 1.75
N LYS A 113 -3.13 -16.56 1.47
CA LYS A 113 -3.08 -17.92 2.02
C LYS A 113 -1.74 -18.15 2.71
N ASP A 114 -1.81 -18.61 3.95
CA ASP A 114 -0.72 -19.30 4.61
C ASP A 114 -0.82 -20.81 4.30
N ALA A 115 0.21 -21.38 3.69
CA ALA A 115 0.29 -22.81 3.36
C ALA A 115 1.13 -23.61 4.36
N GLY A 116 1.39 -23.07 5.56
CA GLY A 116 2.22 -23.66 6.60
C GLY A 116 3.73 -23.50 6.35
N GLY A 117 4.16 -23.51 5.08
CA GLY A 117 5.52 -23.19 4.66
C GLY A 117 5.67 -21.77 4.11
N ASP A 118 4.75 -21.34 3.25
CA ASP A 118 4.83 -20.07 2.52
C ASP A 118 3.56 -19.24 2.72
N VAL A 119 3.71 -17.92 2.57
CA VAL A 119 2.56 -17.01 2.51
C VAL A 119 2.45 -16.48 1.10
N THR A 120 1.31 -16.70 0.47
CA THR A 120 1.05 -16.26 -0.91
C THR A 120 -0.13 -15.30 -0.96
N VAL A 121 0.05 -14.19 -1.66
CA VAL A 121 -0.98 -13.19 -1.94
C VAL A 121 -1.36 -13.31 -3.41
N TRP A 122 -2.65 -13.53 -3.67
CA TRP A 122 -3.24 -13.44 -5.01
C TRP A 122 -3.93 -12.10 -5.13
N PHE A 123 -3.70 -11.43 -6.25
CA PHE A 123 -4.27 -10.13 -6.50
C PHE A 123 -4.63 -9.98 -7.98
N GLN A 124 -5.64 -9.16 -8.22
CA GLN A 124 -6.06 -8.75 -9.54
C GLN A 124 -5.66 -7.29 -9.73
N CYS A 125 -5.13 -6.94 -10.90
CA CYS A 125 -5.00 -5.55 -11.33
C CYS A 125 -5.85 -5.35 -12.59
N THR A 126 -6.76 -4.39 -12.54
CA THR A 126 -7.66 -4.09 -13.67
C THR A 126 -7.33 -2.72 -14.26
N PRO A 127 -7.14 -2.62 -15.59
CA PRO A 127 -7.13 -1.36 -16.33
C PRO A 127 -8.28 -0.43 -15.95
N PHE A 128 -7.99 0.77 -15.44
CA PHE A 128 -9.06 1.72 -15.17
C PHE A 128 -8.63 3.21 -15.22
N PRO A 129 -9.21 4.03 -16.12
CA PRO A 129 -10.00 3.66 -17.28
C PRO A 129 -9.09 3.09 -18.37
N SER A 130 -9.44 1.91 -18.92
CA SER A 130 -8.86 1.28 -20.13
C SER A 130 -7.41 1.66 -20.49
N SER A 131 -6.49 1.59 -19.52
CA SER A 131 -5.05 1.78 -19.71
C SER A 131 -4.35 0.42 -19.65
N PRO A 132 -3.29 0.20 -20.44
CA PRO A 132 -2.54 -1.05 -20.34
C PRO A 132 -1.91 -1.16 -18.94
N LEU A 133 -1.90 -2.38 -18.37
CA LEU A 133 -1.16 -2.68 -17.14
C LEU A 133 0.36 -2.66 -17.34
N ALA A 134 0.82 -2.53 -18.59
CA ALA A 134 2.23 -2.44 -18.92
C ALA A 134 2.88 -1.24 -18.21
N GLY A 135 3.96 -1.50 -17.48
CA GLY A 135 4.68 -0.48 -16.70
C GLY A 135 4.06 -0.17 -15.34
N THR A 136 2.91 -0.77 -14.99
CA THR A 136 2.37 -0.67 -13.63
C THR A 136 3.34 -1.31 -12.64
N GLN A 137 3.61 -0.60 -11.55
CA GLN A 137 4.28 -1.17 -10.39
C GLN A 137 3.38 -1.07 -9.16
N LEU A 138 3.56 -1.93 -8.19
CA LEU A 138 2.83 -1.89 -6.93
C LEU A 138 3.67 -2.46 -5.79
N PHE A 139 3.48 -1.92 -4.60
CA PHE A 139 3.93 -2.54 -3.37
C PHE A 139 2.87 -3.52 -2.85
N VAL A 140 3.30 -4.74 -2.57
CA VAL A 140 2.53 -5.74 -1.84
C VAL A 140 3.13 -5.86 -0.45
N ASN A 141 2.36 -5.51 0.57
CA ASN A 141 2.76 -5.68 1.97
C ASN A 141 1.97 -6.83 2.56
N VAL A 142 2.65 -7.78 3.20
CA VAL A 142 2.02 -8.93 3.86
C VAL A 142 2.48 -9.03 5.31
N THR A 143 1.54 -9.39 6.16
CA THR A 143 1.78 -9.72 7.56
C THR A 143 1.23 -11.10 7.82
N ASN A 144 2.08 -12.00 8.31
CA ASN A 144 1.71 -13.32 8.81
C ASN A 144 2.18 -13.49 10.25
N ARG A 145 1.27 -13.52 11.21
CA ARG A 145 1.65 -13.52 12.63
C ARG A 145 0.82 -14.53 13.41
N LEU A 146 1.40 -15.02 14.50
CA LEU A 146 0.62 -15.65 15.57
C LEU A 146 -0.12 -14.55 16.32
N HIS A 147 -1.44 -14.68 16.44
CA HIS A 147 -2.26 -13.77 17.24
C HIS A 147 -1.75 -13.80 18.69
N PRO A 148 -1.30 -12.67 19.26
CA PRO A 148 -0.91 -12.64 20.65
C PRO A 148 -2.18 -12.71 21.49
N ASP A 149 -2.52 -13.89 22.00
CA ASP A 149 -3.62 -14.09 22.95
C ASP A 149 -3.27 -13.47 24.31
N THR A 150 -3.17 -12.14 24.32
CA THR A 150 -2.70 -11.38 25.47
C THR A 150 -3.80 -10.43 25.94
N ALA A 151 -4.34 -10.73 27.12
CA ALA A 151 -5.32 -9.88 27.81
C ALA A 151 -4.74 -8.52 28.27
N ARG A 152 -3.45 -8.26 28.02
CA ARG A 152 -2.76 -7.04 28.43
C ARG A 152 -2.86 -5.98 27.32
N VAL A 153 -3.63 -4.94 27.59
CA VAL A 153 -3.72 -3.73 26.75
C VAL A 153 -2.39 -2.97 26.86
N ARG A 154 -1.52 -3.07 25.86
CA ARG A 154 -0.50 -2.06 25.58
C ARG A 154 -0.97 -1.23 24.38
N ALA A 155 -1.64 -0.12 24.63
CA ALA A 155 -1.91 0.86 23.58
C ALA A 155 -0.59 1.57 23.17
N PRO A 156 -0.44 2.02 21.90
CA PRO A 156 -1.20 1.67 20.70
C PRO A 156 -0.49 0.59 19.85
N GLY A 157 -1.26 -0.41 19.40
CA GLY A 157 -0.79 -1.52 18.59
C GLY A 157 -1.06 -1.40 17.09
N PHE A 158 -0.73 -2.46 16.35
CA PHE A 158 -1.15 -2.71 14.98
C PHE A 158 -2.43 -3.54 14.99
N VAL A 159 -3.43 -3.16 14.21
CA VAL A 159 -4.66 -3.94 14.00
C VAL A 159 -4.86 -4.14 12.51
N ALA A 160 -5.25 -5.34 12.12
CA ALA A 160 -5.64 -5.60 10.75
C ALA A 160 -6.82 -6.58 10.69
N VAL A 161 -7.77 -6.32 9.79
CA VAL A 161 -9.01 -7.10 9.65
C VAL A 161 -9.30 -7.37 8.18
N THR A 162 -10.01 -8.46 7.90
CA THR A 162 -10.49 -8.83 6.56
C THR A 162 -11.96 -9.23 6.66
N THR A 163 -12.83 -8.51 5.97
CA THR A 163 -14.30 -8.70 5.98
C THR A 163 -14.74 -9.97 5.24
N ALA A 164 -15.92 -10.50 5.56
CA ALA A 164 -16.44 -11.76 5.02
C ALA A 164 -17.49 -11.59 3.92
N ASN A 165 -18.49 -10.76 4.17
CA ASN A 165 -19.77 -10.64 3.49
C ASN A 165 -20.13 -9.16 3.37
N PRO A 166 -19.95 -8.57 2.18
CA PRO A 166 -20.04 -7.13 2.00
C PRO A 166 -21.48 -6.60 2.00
N SER A 167 -22.49 -7.47 1.93
CA SER A 167 -23.91 -7.08 1.93
C SER A 167 -24.62 -7.42 3.23
N ALA A 168 -23.96 -8.09 4.19
CA ALA A 168 -24.55 -8.38 5.48
C ALA A 168 -24.74 -7.10 6.31
N ALA A 169 -25.87 -6.97 7.02
CA ALA A 169 -26.11 -5.85 7.93
C ALA A 169 -25.07 -5.79 9.05
N GLY A 170 -24.57 -6.94 9.48
CA GLY A 170 -23.45 -7.05 10.40
C GLY A 170 -22.71 -8.39 10.24
N GLU A 171 -21.42 -8.39 10.55
CA GLU A 171 -20.57 -9.57 10.47
C GLU A 171 -19.40 -9.53 11.46
N THR A 172 -18.77 -10.69 11.61
CA THR A 172 -17.42 -10.81 12.19
C THR A 172 -16.43 -11.02 11.03
N PRO A 173 -15.31 -10.27 10.99
CA PRO A 173 -14.26 -10.46 9.98
C PRO A 173 -13.80 -11.93 9.91
N VAL A 174 -13.57 -12.45 8.69
CA VAL A 174 -13.02 -13.81 8.50
C VAL A 174 -11.62 -13.97 9.08
N ASN A 175 -10.88 -12.87 9.15
CA ASN A 175 -9.55 -12.85 9.69
C ASN A 175 -9.26 -11.53 10.39
N GLN A 176 -8.68 -11.59 11.58
CA GLN A 176 -8.34 -10.40 12.36
C GLN A 176 -7.08 -10.62 13.21
N TYR A 177 -6.27 -9.57 13.29
CA TYR A 177 -5.07 -9.51 14.10
C TYR A 177 -5.04 -8.21 14.87
N ARG A 178 -4.49 -8.30 16.06
CA ARG A 178 -4.11 -7.16 16.86
C ARG A 178 -2.79 -7.49 17.54
N SER A 179 -1.93 -6.50 17.69
CA SER A 179 -0.73 -6.66 18.53
C SER A 179 -1.04 -6.45 20.03
N SER A 180 -2.26 -6.04 20.38
CA SER A 180 -2.69 -5.74 21.76
C SER A 180 -4.22 -5.68 21.89
N GLY A 181 -4.77 -5.96 23.07
CA GLY A 181 -6.20 -5.80 23.39
C GLY A 181 -7.01 -7.12 23.31
N THR A 182 -8.32 -7.06 23.56
CA THR A 182 -9.22 -8.24 23.57
C THR A 182 -10.56 -7.96 22.87
N GLY A 183 -11.30 -9.03 22.53
CA GLY A 183 -12.66 -8.98 21.97
C GLY A 183 -12.72 -9.01 20.43
N LEU A 184 -13.69 -9.64 19.79
CA LEU A 184 -13.71 -9.73 18.31
C LEU A 184 -14.11 -8.39 17.69
N ALA A 185 -13.43 -7.97 16.62
CA ALA A 185 -13.90 -6.86 15.82
C ALA A 185 -15.22 -7.23 15.13
N THR A 186 -16.07 -6.23 14.93
CA THR A 186 -17.34 -6.38 14.20
C THR A 186 -17.41 -5.36 13.09
N VAL A 187 -18.14 -5.68 12.04
CA VAL A 187 -18.40 -4.79 10.92
C VAL A 187 -19.90 -4.67 10.77
N ALA A 188 -20.41 -3.45 10.71
CA ALA A 188 -21.81 -3.15 10.42
C ALA A 188 -21.89 -2.43 9.07
N ARG A 189 -22.76 -2.91 8.18
CA ARG A 189 -23.07 -2.20 6.94
C ARG A 189 -24.13 -1.15 7.22
N THR A 190 -23.77 0.12 7.05
CA THR A 190 -24.63 1.27 7.34
C THR A 190 -25.31 1.84 6.09
N GLY A 191 -24.85 1.42 4.92
CA GLY A 191 -25.43 1.76 3.61
C GLY A 191 -24.67 1.02 2.51
N THR A 192 -25.08 1.20 1.25
CA THR A 192 -24.35 0.61 0.12
C THR A 192 -22.94 1.17 0.04
N GLY A 193 -21.96 0.26 0.10
CA GLY A 193 -20.53 0.59 0.16
C GLY A 193 -20.10 1.26 1.46
N LEU A 194 -20.96 1.39 2.48
CA LEU A 194 -20.63 2.09 3.73
C LEU A 194 -20.62 1.13 4.91
N TYR A 195 -19.51 1.13 5.64
CA TYR A 195 -19.26 0.21 6.73
C TYR A 195 -18.72 0.92 7.96
N THR A 196 -19.12 0.44 9.13
CA THR A 196 -18.53 0.81 10.42
C THR A 196 -17.88 -0.42 11.02
N VAL A 197 -16.55 -0.36 11.17
CA VAL A 197 -15.76 -1.38 11.85
C VAL A 197 -15.55 -0.95 13.30
N THR A 198 -15.92 -1.82 14.23
CA THR A 198 -15.66 -1.64 15.67
C THR A 198 -14.57 -2.61 16.09
N VAL A 199 -13.44 -2.08 16.56
CA VAL A 199 -12.32 -2.87 17.11
C VAL A 199 -12.29 -2.68 18.62
N PRO A 200 -12.83 -3.62 19.42
CA PRO A 200 -12.78 -3.50 20.86
C PRO A 200 -11.34 -3.61 21.39
N GLY A 201 -11.04 -2.83 22.42
CA GLY A 201 -9.72 -2.81 23.07
C GLY A 201 -8.57 -2.33 22.18
N GLY A 202 -8.87 -1.77 21.01
CA GLY A 202 -7.90 -1.30 20.01
C GLY A 202 -7.83 0.21 19.86
N ALA A 203 -8.47 0.97 20.76
CA ALA A 203 -8.52 2.44 20.67
C ALA A 203 -7.12 3.07 20.70
N PHE A 204 -6.87 3.95 19.73
CA PHE A 204 -5.80 4.96 19.83
C PHE A 204 -6.36 6.18 20.56
N ALA A 205 -5.48 6.98 21.18
CA ALA A 205 -5.91 8.28 21.66
C ALA A 205 -6.38 9.15 20.47
N TRP A 206 -7.23 10.14 20.76
CA TRP A 206 -7.63 11.12 19.75
C TRP A 206 -6.40 11.71 19.04
N ASN A 207 -6.52 11.92 17.73
CA ASN A 207 -5.46 12.46 16.90
C ASN A 207 -4.20 11.58 16.81
N GLN A 208 -4.37 10.26 16.89
CA GLN A 208 -3.30 9.30 16.69
C GLN A 208 -3.67 8.19 15.70
N GLY A 209 -2.61 7.61 15.13
CA GLY A 209 -2.67 6.51 14.20
C GLY A 209 -3.17 6.88 12.81
N THR A 210 -3.06 5.91 11.91
CA THR A 210 -3.48 6.01 10.51
C THR A 210 -4.26 4.76 10.13
N ALA A 211 -5.17 4.90 9.17
CA ALA A 211 -5.98 3.81 8.64
C ALA A 211 -5.70 3.60 7.16
N PHE A 212 -5.70 2.36 6.72
CA PHE A 212 -5.52 1.96 5.33
C PHE A 212 -6.57 0.91 4.97
N ALA A 213 -7.17 1.02 3.80
CA ALA A 213 -8.07 -0.01 3.30
C ALA A 213 -7.70 -0.41 1.87
N THR A 214 -7.78 -1.70 1.59
CA THR A 214 -7.65 -2.27 0.24
C THR A 214 -8.87 -3.14 -0.03
N ALA A 215 -9.54 -2.95 -1.16
CA ALA A 215 -10.67 -3.81 -1.53
C ALA A 215 -10.18 -5.22 -1.88
N LEU A 216 -11.01 -6.21 -1.52
CA LEU A 216 -10.85 -7.57 -2.01
C LEU A 216 -11.62 -7.73 -3.32
N THR A 217 -11.10 -8.60 -4.19
CA THR A 217 -11.71 -8.88 -5.48
C THR A 217 -13.11 -9.47 -5.31
N VAL A 218 -14.03 -8.97 -6.13
CA VAL A 218 -15.37 -9.50 -6.28
C VAL A 218 -15.38 -10.35 -7.54
N SER A 219 -15.85 -11.59 -7.43
CA SER A 219 -15.91 -12.48 -8.59
C SER A 219 -16.78 -11.85 -9.68
N PRO A 220 -16.33 -11.79 -10.94
CA PRO A 220 -17.11 -11.20 -12.04
C PRO A 220 -18.42 -11.96 -12.33
N THR A 221 -18.54 -13.22 -11.87
CA THR A 221 -19.79 -13.98 -11.92
C THR A 221 -20.85 -13.50 -10.92
N VAL A 222 -20.44 -12.76 -9.89
CA VAL A 222 -21.29 -12.22 -8.83
C VAL A 222 -21.59 -10.74 -9.06
N ASP A 223 -20.63 -9.99 -9.62
CA ASP A 223 -20.78 -8.56 -9.89
C ASP A 223 -20.06 -8.17 -11.21
N PRO A 224 -20.81 -7.76 -12.25
CA PRO A 224 -20.22 -7.36 -13.53
C PRO A 224 -19.42 -6.05 -13.46
N ALA A 225 -19.59 -5.25 -12.40
CA ALA A 225 -18.71 -4.14 -12.09
C ALA A 225 -17.61 -4.65 -11.16
N TYR A 226 -16.59 -5.30 -11.68
CA TYR A 226 -15.61 -6.04 -10.85
C TYR A 226 -14.51 -5.16 -10.21
N THR A 227 -14.36 -3.89 -10.61
CA THR A 227 -13.38 -2.98 -9.98
C THR A 227 -13.95 -2.32 -8.73
N ARG A 228 -13.31 -2.56 -7.59
CA ARG A 228 -13.65 -1.93 -6.31
C ARG A 228 -12.41 -1.34 -5.68
N TYR A 229 -12.57 -0.23 -4.98
CA TYR A 229 -11.59 0.27 -4.01
C TYR A 229 -12.32 0.75 -2.78
N CYS A 230 -11.63 0.73 -1.64
CA CYS A 230 -12.19 1.11 -0.36
C CYS A 230 -11.26 2.08 0.33
N ASN A 231 -11.83 3.13 0.90
CA ASN A 231 -11.13 4.21 1.58
C ASN A 231 -11.64 4.33 3.02
N PRO A 232 -10.75 4.46 4.01
CA PRO A 232 -11.17 4.92 5.33
C PRO A 232 -11.81 6.31 5.24
N GLN A 233 -12.98 6.48 5.86
CA GLN A 233 -13.72 7.74 5.92
C GLN A 233 -13.42 8.54 7.18
N SER A 234 -13.18 7.83 8.29
CA SER A 234 -12.81 8.37 9.58
C SER A 234 -12.33 7.25 10.50
N TRP A 235 -11.50 7.57 11.48
CA TRP A 235 -11.21 6.68 12.61
C TRP A 235 -11.16 7.48 13.90
N TYR A 236 -11.73 6.95 14.97
CA TYR A 236 -11.73 7.61 16.27
C TYR A 236 -11.95 6.62 17.42
N PRO A 237 -11.44 6.92 18.62
CA PRO A 237 -11.77 6.14 19.80
C PRO A 237 -13.22 6.39 20.26
N SER A 238 -13.90 5.30 20.63
CA SER A 238 -15.17 5.30 21.36
C SER A 238 -15.02 4.43 22.60
N GLY A 239 -14.76 5.06 23.75
CA GLY A 239 -14.32 4.35 24.95
C GLY A 239 -13.00 3.62 24.68
N THR A 240 -12.97 2.31 24.94
CA THR A 240 -11.81 1.44 24.66
C THR A 240 -11.78 0.87 23.24
N SER A 241 -12.83 1.12 22.46
CA SER A 241 -12.95 0.62 21.09
C SER A 241 -12.44 1.64 20.08
N MET A 242 -11.84 1.16 19.00
CA MET A 242 -11.59 1.98 17.82
C MET A 242 -12.75 1.83 16.85
N ILE A 243 -13.34 2.95 16.45
CA ILE A 243 -14.34 2.98 15.39
C ILE A 243 -13.66 3.43 14.10
N VAL A 244 -13.88 2.70 13.02
CA VAL A 244 -13.39 3.05 11.69
C VAL A 244 -14.54 2.98 10.71
N ASN A 245 -14.83 4.10 10.07
CA ASN A 245 -15.79 4.12 8.97
C ASN A 245 -15.04 3.90 7.66
N VAL A 246 -15.56 3.04 6.79
CA VAL A 246 -14.97 2.68 5.50
C VAL A 246 -16.02 2.88 4.42
N GLY A 247 -15.60 3.47 3.31
CA GLY A 247 -16.42 3.68 2.12
C GLY A 247 -15.80 2.95 0.94
N CYS A 248 -16.57 2.10 0.28
CA CYS A 248 -16.19 1.33 -0.89
C CYS A 248 -16.94 1.83 -2.12
N TYR A 249 -16.24 1.87 -3.23
CA TYR A 249 -16.69 2.47 -4.47
C TYR A 249 -16.36 1.56 -5.66
N MET A 250 -17.18 1.62 -6.70
CA MET A 250 -16.81 1.13 -8.03
C MET A 250 -15.65 1.95 -8.58
N GLY A 251 -14.93 1.46 -9.59
CA GLY A 251 -13.87 2.25 -10.24
C GLY A 251 -14.30 3.65 -10.66
N ILE A 252 -15.55 3.79 -11.12
CA ILE A 252 -16.16 5.08 -11.50
C ILE A 252 -16.58 5.98 -10.32
N GLY A 253 -16.34 5.56 -9.08
CA GLY A 253 -16.53 6.37 -7.87
C GLY A 253 -17.93 6.34 -7.26
N THR A 254 -18.86 5.59 -7.83
CA THR A 254 -20.18 5.35 -7.21
C THR A 254 -20.03 4.37 -6.05
N ALA A 255 -20.74 4.61 -4.94
CA ALA A 255 -20.70 3.71 -3.78
C ALA A 255 -21.17 2.29 -4.15
N ALA A 256 -20.43 1.28 -3.71
CA ALA A 256 -20.75 -0.12 -3.98
C ALA A 256 -20.19 -1.02 -2.88
N ASP A 257 -20.93 -2.07 -2.55
CA ASP A 257 -20.50 -3.05 -1.57
C ASP A 257 -19.25 -3.78 -2.06
N ALA A 258 -18.29 -3.95 -1.15
CA ALA A 258 -17.08 -4.71 -1.41
C ALA A 258 -16.54 -5.28 -0.11
N ARG A 259 -15.92 -6.47 -0.19
CA ARG A 259 -15.08 -6.93 0.91
C ARG A 259 -13.81 -6.07 0.92
N PHE A 260 -13.23 -5.87 2.08
CA PHE A 260 -12.00 -5.11 2.20
C PHE A 260 -11.11 -5.66 3.32
N SER A 261 -9.82 -5.39 3.16
CA SER A 261 -8.87 -5.47 4.24
C SER A 261 -8.63 -4.08 4.80
N LEU A 262 -8.74 -3.95 6.11
CA LEU A 262 -8.44 -2.72 6.84
C LEU A 262 -7.22 -2.94 7.73
N ARG A 263 -6.34 -1.93 7.79
CA ARG A 263 -5.16 -1.88 8.65
C ARG A 263 -5.15 -0.56 9.42
N LEU A 264 -4.90 -0.63 10.72
CA LEU A 264 -4.75 0.51 11.64
C LEU A 264 -3.37 0.48 12.27
N VAL A 265 -2.70 1.62 12.26
CA VAL A 265 -1.29 1.74 12.63
C VAL A 265 -1.12 2.90 13.60
N GLY A 266 -0.76 2.61 14.85
CA GLY A 266 -0.54 3.62 15.89
C GLY A 266 0.91 4.10 15.99
N ARG A 267 1.83 3.20 16.34
CA ARG A 267 3.27 3.51 16.53
C ARG A 267 4.24 2.45 16.01
N ASN A 268 3.75 1.41 15.33
CA ASN A 268 4.56 0.38 14.69
C ASN A 268 3.72 -0.27 13.60
N HIS A 269 4.12 -0.14 12.34
CA HIS A 269 3.35 -0.68 11.21
C HIS A 269 3.30 -2.22 11.19
N LEU A 270 4.26 -2.88 11.85
CA LEU A 270 4.38 -4.34 11.94
C LEU A 270 4.57 -4.82 13.40
N GLY A 271 4.35 -3.98 14.42
CA GLY A 271 4.47 -4.40 15.83
C GLY A 271 5.88 -4.73 16.36
N GLY A 272 6.96 -4.20 15.77
CA GLY A 272 8.37 -4.33 16.25
C GLY A 272 9.12 -2.98 16.33
N THR A 273 10.36 -2.95 16.88
CA THR A 273 11.21 -1.74 17.10
C THR A 273 11.91 -1.25 15.83
N GLN A 274 11.13 -0.89 14.82
CA GLN A 274 11.60 -0.69 13.46
C GLN A 274 11.55 0.81 13.06
N PRO A 275 12.65 1.45 12.57
CA PRO A 275 12.61 2.58 11.64
C PRO A 275 11.38 2.64 10.71
N GLY A 276 10.43 3.51 11.03
CA GLY A 276 9.20 3.67 10.27
C GLY A 276 8.55 5.00 10.51
N GLY A 277 7.46 5.23 9.80
CA GLY A 277 6.65 6.42 9.99
C GLY A 277 5.28 6.26 9.37
N SER A 278 4.33 7.02 9.86
CA SER A 278 3.02 7.13 9.25
C SER A 278 2.52 8.55 9.35
N GLN A 279 1.75 9.00 8.36
CA GLN A 279 1.17 10.32 8.33
C GLN A 279 -0.22 10.26 7.72
N TRP A 280 -1.19 10.87 8.39
CA TRP A 280 -2.43 11.28 7.73
C TRP A 280 -2.26 12.68 7.16
N VAL A 281 -2.61 12.82 5.88
CA VAL A 281 -2.51 14.06 5.12
C VAL A 281 -3.91 14.61 4.87
N SER A 282 -4.28 15.62 5.66
CA SER A 282 -5.61 16.24 5.65
C SER A 282 -5.74 17.42 4.68
N ASN A 283 -4.61 18.03 4.29
CA ASN A 283 -4.57 19.15 3.37
C ASN A 283 -3.40 19.02 2.37
N PRO A 284 -3.51 18.14 1.36
CA PRO A 284 -2.43 17.86 0.40
C PRO A 284 -2.08 19.05 -0.49
N THR A 285 -2.83 20.16 -0.44
CA THR A 285 -2.67 21.40 -1.21
C THR A 285 -2.05 22.56 -0.42
N SER A 286 -1.77 22.37 0.87
CA SER A 286 -1.09 23.39 1.68
C SER A 286 0.39 23.46 1.37
N THR A 287 0.90 24.69 1.17
CA THR A 287 2.34 24.97 1.04
C THR A 287 3.04 24.77 2.39
N GLY A 288 3.43 23.53 2.68
CA GLY A 288 4.16 23.15 3.89
C GLY A 288 3.28 23.17 5.13
N TYR A 289 3.01 22.00 5.72
CA TYR A 289 2.46 21.93 7.07
C TYR A 289 3.03 20.74 7.84
N ASP A 290 3.41 21.00 9.08
CA ASP A 290 3.88 20.01 10.04
C ASP A 290 2.70 19.58 10.92
N THR A 291 2.11 18.42 10.67
CA THR A 291 1.14 17.84 11.62
C THR A 291 1.77 16.78 12.48
N ILE A 292 1.82 17.05 13.79
CA ILE A 292 2.06 16.02 14.81
C ILE A 292 0.79 15.17 15.02
N ALA A 293 -0.40 15.76 14.82
CA ALA A 293 -1.68 15.04 14.89
C ALA A 293 -1.74 13.97 13.78
N TYR A 294 -1.97 12.71 14.17
CA TYR A 294 -2.00 11.53 13.30
C TYR A 294 -0.67 11.18 12.60
N GLY A 295 0.43 11.82 13.02
CA GLY A 295 1.79 11.51 12.58
C GLY A 295 2.53 10.62 13.58
N TRP A 296 3.32 9.68 13.08
CA TRP A 296 4.30 8.94 13.87
C TRP A 296 5.60 8.80 13.08
N ASN A 297 6.71 8.85 13.79
CA ASN A 297 8.05 8.63 13.26
C ASN A 297 8.91 7.96 14.34
N SER A 298 9.53 6.84 14.01
CA SER A 298 10.39 6.09 14.91
C SER A 298 11.63 6.86 15.37
N ALA A 299 12.10 7.84 14.60
CA ALA A 299 13.23 8.69 14.95
C ALA A 299 12.86 9.78 15.96
N GLY A 300 11.59 9.88 16.36
CA GLY A 300 11.09 10.91 17.26
C GLY A 300 10.97 12.30 16.63
N ALA A 301 11.30 12.44 15.35
CA ALA A 301 11.19 13.69 14.59
C ALA A 301 9.75 13.91 14.07
N THR A 302 9.47 15.15 13.65
CA THR A 302 8.20 15.48 13.00
C THR A 302 8.27 15.14 11.51
N ASN A 303 7.18 14.59 10.97
CA ASN A 303 7.02 14.39 9.53
C ASN A 303 6.59 15.69 8.88
N HIS A 304 7.20 16.04 7.75
CA HIS A 304 6.90 17.26 7.01
C HIS A 304 6.09 16.94 5.76
N VAL A 305 5.00 17.68 5.52
CA VAL A 305 4.17 17.53 4.31
C VAL A 305 4.18 18.84 3.54
N ARG A 306 4.51 18.79 2.25
CA ARG A 306 4.41 19.95 1.36
C ARG A 306 3.76 19.58 0.04
N SER A 307 2.86 20.42 -0.45
CA SER A 307 2.43 20.34 -1.86
C SER A 307 3.60 20.72 -2.77
N LEU A 308 3.74 20.00 -3.88
CA LEU A 308 4.67 20.41 -4.93
C LEU A 308 4.03 21.55 -5.74
N ALA A 309 4.87 22.46 -6.24
CA ALA A 309 4.36 23.58 -7.01
C ALA A 309 3.71 23.08 -8.32
N PRO A 310 2.78 23.84 -8.94
CA PRO A 310 2.09 23.39 -10.15
C PRO A 310 3.01 22.99 -11.30
N TRP A 311 4.19 23.61 -11.42
CA TRP A 311 5.23 23.28 -12.40
C TRP A 311 6.09 22.06 -12.04
N GLU A 312 6.05 21.61 -10.79
CA GLU A 312 6.63 20.34 -10.31
C GLU A 312 5.60 19.19 -10.37
N GLY A 313 4.31 19.52 -10.43
CA GLY A 313 3.20 18.59 -10.58
C GLY A 313 1.97 19.06 -9.80
N THR A 314 0.93 19.54 -10.51
CA THR A 314 -0.33 19.94 -9.85
C THR A 314 -0.95 18.76 -9.08
N GLY A 315 -1.38 18.99 -7.84
CA GLY A 315 -2.07 18.00 -6.97
C GLY A 315 -1.18 16.84 -6.47
N VAL A 316 0.13 17.02 -6.52
CA VAL A 316 1.11 16.12 -5.93
C VAL A 316 1.54 16.65 -4.57
N SER A 317 1.74 15.75 -3.62
CA SER A 317 2.24 16.11 -2.29
C SER A 317 3.42 15.24 -1.91
N HIS A 318 4.37 15.86 -1.22
CA HIS A 318 5.60 15.26 -0.77
C HIS A 318 5.54 15.14 0.75
N VAL A 319 5.75 13.92 1.25
CA VAL A 319 5.83 13.62 2.68
C VAL A 319 7.27 13.22 3.00
N GLN A 320 7.89 13.91 3.95
CA GLN A 320 9.24 13.63 4.44
C GLN A 320 9.17 13.07 5.85
N PHE A 321 9.79 11.91 6.04
CA PHE A 321 9.98 11.26 7.32
C PHE A 321 11.41 11.56 7.80
N ASN A 322 11.55 12.66 8.53
CA ASN A 322 12.85 13.13 9.02
C ASN A 322 13.47 12.14 10.02
N GLY A 323 14.76 11.87 9.91
CA GLY A 323 15.49 10.94 10.77
C GLY A 323 15.15 9.46 10.55
N ALA A 324 14.09 9.12 9.80
CA ALA A 324 13.75 7.76 9.45
C ALA A 324 14.69 7.26 8.34
N THR A 325 15.88 6.82 8.76
CA THR A 325 16.93 6.31 7.88
C THR A 325 16.92 4.79 7.83
N TYR A 326 17.24 4.25 6.65
CA TYR A 326 17.37 2.82 6.41
C TYR A 326 18.84 2.47 6.17
N ALA A 327 19.23 1.24 6.46
CA ALA A 327 20.60 0.79 6.20
C ALA A 327 20.93 0.94 4.70
N PRO A 328 22.20 1.24 4.34
CA PRO A 328 22.60 1.39 2.94
C PRO A 328 22.15 0.18 2.09
N GLY A 329 21.51 0.45 0.95
CA GLY A 329 20.98 -0.58 0.05
C GLY A 329 19.63 -1.18 0.46
N LYS A 330 19.01 -0.70 1.54
CA LYS A 330 17.62 -1.01 1.89
C LYS A 330 16.71 0.13 1.43
N VAL A 331 15.63 -0.22 0.75
CA VAL A 331 14.60 0.74 0.35
C VAL A 331 13.31 0.41 1.09
N PRO A 332 12.69 1.38 1.79
CA PRO A 332 11.44 1.13 2.49
C PRO A 332 10.32 0.79 1.51
N SER A 333 9.47 -0.16 1.89
CA SER A 333 8.16 -0.27 1.25
C SER A 333 7.26 0.85 1.76
N LEU A 334 6.34 1.29 0.92
CA LEU A 334 5.36 2.30 1.28
C LEU A 334 3.95 1.75 1.13
N LEU A 335 3.08 2.21 2.01
CA LEU A 335 1.65 2.01 1.91
C LEU A 335 0.97 3.37 1.78
N VAL A 336 0.10 3.50 0.80
CA VAL A 336 -0.73 4.69 0.56
C VAL A 336 -2.18 4.24 0.43
N SER A 337 -3.07 4.92 1.15
CA SER A 337 -4.51 4.74 1.03
C SER A 337 -5.16 6.11 0.92
N ALA A 338 -6.04 6.29 -0.05
CA ALA A 338 -6.90 7.47 -0.08
C ALA A 338 -7.80 7.50 1.17
N TYR A 339 -8.18 8.70 1.60
CA TYR A 339 -8.99 8.95 2.78
C TYR A 339 -10.18 9.83 2.45
N GLY A 340 -11.36 9.51 2.99
CA GLY A 340 -12.61 10.21 2.68
C GLY A 340 -13.22 9.68 1.40
N GLY A 341 -13.81 10.56 0.59
CA GLY A 341 -14.64 10.22 -0.56
C GLY A 341 -14.02 9.30 -1.62
N ASN A 342 -14.56 9.34 -2.83
CA ASN A 342 -14.24 8.38 -3.88
C ASN A 342 -12.92 8.68 -4.64
N GLN A 343 -11.97 9.41 -4.06
CA GLN A 343 -10.64 9.56 -4.67
C GLN A 343 -9.81 8.27 -4.59
N ARG A 344 -8.81 8.17 -5.45
CA ARG A 344 -7.77 7.13 -5.40
C ARG A 344 -6.42 7.81 -5.26
N CYS A 345 -5.48 7.23 -4.54
CA CYS A 345 -4.14 7.81 -4.37
C CYS A 345 -3.08 6.74 -4.61
N SER A 346 -2.06 7.10 -5.40
CA SER A 346 -0.93 6.23 -5.72
C SER A 346 0.38 6.89 -5.29
N LEU A 347 1.40 6.05 -5.13
CA LEU A 347 2.77 6.53 -5.01
C LEU A 347 3.28 6.93 -6.39
N GLU A 348 3.93 8.08 -6.50
CA GLU A 348 4.57 8.55 -7.73
C GLU A 348 6.08 8.38 -7.63
N TYR A 349 6.65 8.80 -6.51
CA TYR A 349 8.07 8.69 -6.22
C TYR A 349 8.28 8.36 -4.76
N HIS A 350 9.40 7.73 -4.44
CA HIS A 350 9.90 7.60 -3.09
C HIS A 350 11.42 7.52 -3.15
N GLY A 351 12.07 7.90 -2.06
CA GLY A 351 13.52 7.97 -2.03
C GLY A 351 14.05 8.00 -0.61
N TYR A 352 15.28 7.50 -0.47
CA TYR A 352 16.06 7.60 0.75
C TYR A 352 17.20 8.59 0.52
N HIS A 353 17.34 9.58 1.41
CA HIS A 353 18.31 10.65 1.34
C HIS A 353 19.28 10.53 2.54
N PRO A 354 20.37 9.73 2.42
CA PRO A 354 21.28 9.48 3.53
C PRO A 354 22.05 10.73 3.99
N ALA A 355 22.40 11.62 3.07
CA ALA A 355 23.12 12.86 3.39
C ALA A 355 22.25 13.85 4.20
N ASP A 356 20.97 13.90 3.87
CA ASP A 356 20.00 14.81 4.49
C ASP A 356 19.17 14.14 5.60
N LEU A 357 19.44 12.85 5.88
CA LEU A 357 18.82 12.03 6.92
C LEU A 357 17.29 11.97 6.86
N TYR A 358 16.69 11.79 5.68
CA TYR A 358 15.24 11.57 5.57
C TYR A 358 14.87 10.52 4.51
N THR A 359 13.66 10.00 4.64
CA THR A 359 12.98 9.22 3.61
C THR A 359 11.78 10.01 3.10
N ASN A 360 11.51 10.01 1.80
CA ASN A 360 10.36 10.68 1.25
C ASN A 360 9.42 9.78 0.44
N ALA A 361 8.18 10.24 0.37
CA ALA A 361 7.12 9.72 -0.47
C ALA A 361 6.47 10.87 -1.23
N THR A 362 6.26 10.69 -2.52
CA THR A 362 5.49 11.60 -3.36
C THR A 362 4.20 10.89 -3.72
N VAL A 363 3.08 11.47 -3.28
CA VAL A 363 1.75 10.89 -3.43
C VAL A 363 0.92 11.78 -4.34
N ARG A 364 0.22 11.12 -5.28
CA ARG A 364 -0.71 11.76 -6.19
C ARG A 364 -2.09 11.15 -6.01
N CYS A 365 -3.12 12.00 -5.93
CA CYS A 365 -4.50 11.57 -5.82
C CYS A 365 -5.31 11.94 -7.06
N TYR A 366 -6.24 11.07 -7.45
CA TYR A 366 -7.03 11.15 -8.66
C TYR A 366 -8.52 11.13 -8.33
N ALA A 367 -9.30 11.85 -9.14
CA ALA A 367 -10.74 11.68 -9.18
C ALA A 367 -11.11 10.34 -9.86
N PRO A 368 -12.29 9.77 -9.57
CA PRO A 368 -12.69 8.48 -10.11
C PRO A 368 -13.04 8.47 -11.62
N VAL A 369 -13.55 9.56 -12.20
CA VAL A 369 -13.83 9.65 -13.66
C VAL A 369 -13.63 11.08 -14.16
N GLY A 370 -13.22 11.25 -15.43
CA GLY A 370 -13.45 12.48 -16.21
C GLY A 370 -12.54 13.66 -15.90
N GLY A 371 -11.64 13.54 -14.93
CA GLY A 371 -10.58 14.50 -14.71
C GLY A 371 -9.24 13.92 -15.15
N ALA A 372 -8.64 14.49 -16.18
CA ALA A 372 -7.18 14.66 -16.19
C ALA A 372 -6.70 15.51 -14.99
N GLY A 373 -7.64 16.00 -14.15
CA GLY A 373 -7.43 16.75 -12.94
C GLY A 373 -7.05 15.86 -11.76
N VAL A 374 -5.91 16.18 -11.20
CA VAL A 374 -5.44 15.71 -9.91
C VAL A 374 -6.38 16.23 -8.83
N ALA A 375 -6.79 15.36 -7.91
CA ALA A 375 -7.67 15.74 -6.81
C ALA A 375 -6.83 16.24 -5.63
N ALA A 376 -7.32 17.24 -4.91
CA ALA A 376 -6.85 17.56 -3.56
C ALA A 376 -7.33 16.48 -2.56
N GLY A 377 -6.98 15.23 -2.84
CA GLY A 377 -7.43 14.05 -2.11
C GLY A 377 -6.64 13.88 -0.82
N ARG A 378 -7.34 13.73 0.29
CA ARG A 378 -6.71 13.34 1.56
C ARG A 378 -6.24 11.89 1.48
N TYR A 379 -5.20 11.55 2.20
CA TYR A 379 -4.66 10.19 2.22
C TYR A 379 -3.94 9.87 3.52
N SER A 380 -3.71 8.59 3.76
CA SER A 380 -2.75 8.09 4.73
C SER A 380 -1.56 7.50 3.97
N VAL A 381 -0.35 7.76 4.48
CA VAL A 381 0.90 7.18 3.98
C VAL A 381 1.68 6.59 5.15
N SER A 382 2.37 5.49 4.93
CA SER A 382 3.33 4.97 5.90
C SER A 382 4.52 4.34 5.24
N LEU A 383 5.67 4.50 5.90
CA LEU A 383 6.84 3.68 5.69
C LEU A 383 6.61 2.34 6.40
N VAL A 384 6.60 1.29 5.61
CA VAL A 384 6.62 -0.07 6.11
C VAL A 384 8.09 -0.44 6.16
N GLN A 385 8.64 -0.57 7.37
CA GLN A 385 10.00 -1.08 7.49
C GLN A 385 10.09 -2.48 6.91
N LEU A 386 11.22 -2.71 6.25
CA LEU A 386 11.74 -4.00 5.85
C LEU A 386 13.18 -4.16 6.36
#